data_AF-F0ZJX6-F1
#
_entry.id   AF-F0ZJX6-F1
#
_cell.length_a   1.000
_cell.length_b   1.000
_cell.length_c   1.000
_cell.angle_alpha   90.00
_cell.angle_beta   90.00
_cell.angle_gamma   90.00
#
_symmetry.space_group_name_H-M   'P 1'
#
loop_
_entity.id
_entity.type
_entity.pdbx_description
1 polymer ?
#
loop_
_entity_poly.entity_id
_entity_poly.type
_entity_poly.pdbx_seq_one_letter_code
_entity_poly.pdbx_strand_id
1 'polypeptide(L)'
;MNILKSLLFSILSISLLKSTSSYILYEQYNYMGICPGEPPVNPQCEMGENYFGAILYQESQCVTYNLTSVIFTTKQDTIFETIYDDSSCKGNIFNIVEHTSGSCESSCVLGYGNTFKLSILENYEVPSDTYLSVTYSGECNGDFDKDFLQIDYQYVDKCTNIGFGIYSNSQSVSCNKTTTTVSTFSKPGCTGGIYHESHYENQDNCKFDGGSLNYIDICNI
;
A
#
# COMPACT_ATOMS: atom_id res chain seq x y z
N MET A 1 -44.58 32.60 2.79
CA MET A 1 -43.15 32.74 3.15
C MET A 1 -42.54 31.51 3.86
N ASN A 2 -43.30 30.42 4.10
CA ASN A 2 -42.80 29.22 4.80
C ASN A 2 -42.30 28.11 3.86
N ILE A 3 -42.75 28.09 2.60
CA ILE A 3 -42.36 27.06 1.61
C ILE A 3 -40.89 27.24 1.17
N LEU A 4 -40.43 28.49 1.02
CA LEU A 4 -39.04 28.80 0.63
C LEU A 4 -38.02 28.38 1.72
N LYS A 5 -38.38 28.53 3.01
CA LYS A 5 -37.53 28.11 4.13
C LYS A 5 -37.42 26.58 4.24
N SER A 6 -38.50 25.86 3.93
CA SER A 6 -38.49 24.39 3.95
C SER A 6 -37.64 23.82 2.81
N LEU A 7 -37.67 24.45 1.62
CA LEU A 7 -36.83 24.04 0.49
C LEU A 7 -35.34 24.29 0.76
N LEU A 8 -35.01 25.44 1.36
CA LEU A 8 -33.63 25.78 1.76
C LEU A 8 -33.07 24.79 2.78
N PHE A 9 -33.88 24.33 3.75
CA PHE A 9 -33.45 23.32 4.71
C PHE A 9 -33.23 21.93 4.07
N SER A 10 -34.06 21.53 3.09
CA SER A 10 -33.87 20.26 2.37
C SER A 10 -32.69 20.26 1.40
N ILE A 11 -32.37 21.39 0.77
CA ILE A 11 -31.20 21.50 -0.12
C ILE A 11 -29.90 21.54 0.70
N LEU A 12 -29.92 22.18 1.89
CA LEU A 12 -28.76 22.24 2.78
C LEU A 12 -28.38 20.87 3.36
N SER A 13 -29.36 20.00 3.66
CA SER A 13 -29.11 18.65 4.18
C SER A 13 -28.64 17.65 3.11
N ILE A 14 -28.91 17.90 1.82
CA ILE A 14 -28.36 17.10 0.71
C ILE A 14 -26.92 17.55 0.37
N SER A 15 -26.54 18.79 0.69
CA SER A 15 -25.23 19.37 0.36
C SER A 15 -24.09 18.97 1.32
N LEU A 16 -24.38 18.21 2.38
CA LEU A 16 -23.42 17.88 3.46
C LEU A 16 -23.03 16.40 3.53
N LEU A 17 -23.56 15.54 2.66
CA LEU A 17 -22.99 14.21 2.42
C LEU A 17 -21.81 14.36 1.46
N LYS A 18 -20.76 15.07 1.87
CA LYS A 18 -19.43 14.78 1.33
C LYS A 18 -19.16 13.34 1.74
N SER A 19 -19.15 12.43 0.78
CA SER A 19 -18.51 11.14 0.98
C SER A 19 -17.07 11.45 1.39
N THR A 20 -16.77 11.32 2.68
CA THR A 20 -15.39 11.31 3.15
C THR A 20 -14.79 10.05 2.55
N SER A 21 -14.02 10.21 1.48
CA SER A 21 -13.20 9.12 0.97
C SER A 21 -12.19 8.78 2.06
N SER A 22 -12.22 7.56 2.57
CA SER A 22 -11.18 7.09 3.47
C SER A 22 -10.04 6.50 2.64
N TYR A 23 -8.87 6.45 3.24
CA TYR A 23 -7.71 5.75 2.70
C TYR A 23 -7.36 4.59 3.61
N ILE A 24 -6.85 3.51 3.02
CA ILE A 24 -6.39 2.34 3.75
C ILE A 24 -4.87 2.31 3.65
N LEU A 25 -4.20 2.44 4.80
CA LEU A 25 -2.75 2.30 4.91
C LEU A 25 -2.42 0.86 5.32
N TYR A 26 -1.68 0.16 4.47
CA TYR A 26 -1.13 -1.17 4.70
C TYR A 26 0.36 -1.07 5.03
N GLU A 27 0.69 -1.14 6.31
CA GLU A 27 2.07 -1.13 6.80
C GLU A 27 2.62 -2.55 6.84
N GLN A 28 3.77 -2.75 6.21
CA GLN A 28 4.47 -4.04 6.19
C GLN A 28 5.61 -4.04 7.20
N TYR A 29 5.70 -5.13 7.96
CA TYR A 29 6.75 -5.32 8.96
C TYR A 29 7.56 -6.59 8.63
N ASN A 30 8.89 -6.47 8.68
CA ASN A 30 9.83 -7.57 8.55
C ASN A 30 9.73 -8.49 9.78
N TYR A 31 8.73 -9.35 9.83
CA TYR A 31 8.77 -10.54 10.67
C TYR A 31 8.80 -11.78 9.78
N MET A 32 10.01 -12.31 9.56
CA MET A 32 10.25 -13.49 8.74
C MET A 32 10.41 -14.71 9.64
N GLY A 33 9.29 -15.20 10.18
CA GLY A 33 9.22 -16.52 10.80
C GLY A 33 8.91 -17.60 9.76
N ILE A 34 9.59 -18.76 9.83
CA ILE A 34 9.08 -19.97 9.19
C ILE A 34 7.77 -20.31 9.91
N CYS A 35 6.66 -20.22 9.21
CA CYS A 35 5.35 -20.59 9.71
C CYS A 35 5.09 -22.05 9.27
N PRO A 36 4.99 -23.02 10.19
CA PRO A 36 4.61 -24.39 9.87
C PRO A 36 3.09 -24.51 9.64
N GLY A 37 2.52 -23.62 8.85
CA GLY A 37 1.08 -23.58 8.51
C GLY A 37 0.20 -22.72 9.42
N GLU A 38 0.71 -22.15 10.52
CA GLU A 38 -0.04 -21.25 11.39
C GLU A 38 0.67 -19.90 11.60
N PRO A 39 -0.06 -18.77 11.52
CA PRO A 39 0.49 -17.45 11.83
C PRO A 39 0.87 -17.33 13.32
N PRO A 40 1.82 -16.45 13.69
CA PRO A 40 2.19 -16.23 15.08
C PRO A 40 0.98 -15.80 15.93
N VAL A 41 0.87 -16.36 17.15
CA VAL A 41 -0.30 -16.21 18.04
C VAL A 41 -0.47 -14.79 18.61
N ASN A 42 0.47 -13.86 18.39
CA ASN A 42 0.36 -12.46 18.76
C ASN A 42 1.36 -11.63 17.93
N PRO A 43 1.01 -11.20 16.70
CA PRO A 43 1.89 -10.36 15.91
C PRO A 43 2.11 -9.01 16.61
N GLN A 44 3.35 -8.50 16.56
CA GLN A 44 3.72 -7.20 17.11
C GLN A 44 4.18 -6.29 15.97
N CYS A 45 3.54 -5.14 15.87
CA CYS A 45 3.83 -4.11 14.87
C CYS A 45 4.61 -2.99 15.56
N GLU A 46 5.89 -3.23 15.82
CA GLU A 46 6.76 -2.22 16.42
C GLU A 46 7.43 -1.40 15.32
N MET A 47 7.23 -0.08 15.38
CA MET A 47 7.96 0.87 14.54
C MET A 47 9.46 0.79 14.87
N GLY A 48 10.30 0.55 13.87
CA GLY A 48 11.74 0.35 14.07
C GLY A 48 12.42 -0.25 12.84
N GLU A 49 13.48 -1.04 13.05
CA GLU A 49 14.25 -1.72 11.98
C GLU A 49 13.40 -2.65 11.10
N ASN A 50 12.19 -3.00 11.55
CA ASN A 50 11.29 -3.89 10.84
C ASN A 50 10.32 -3.16 9.90
N TYR A 51 10.16 -1.84 9.99
CA TYR A 51 9.24 -1.07 9.15
C TYR A 51 9.99 -0.36 8.01
N PHE A 52 9.72 -0.76 6.77
CA PHE A 52 10.45 -0.30 5.59
C PHE A 52 9.61 0.54 4.62
N GLY A 53 8.28 0.44 4.69
CA GLY A 53 7.38 1.12 3.76
C GLY A 53 5.91 0.79 4.03
N ALA A 54 5.04 1.34 3.21
CA ALA A 54 3.63 1.00 3.24
C ALA A 54 2.98 1.20 1.88
N ILE A 55 1.79 0.62 1.74
CA ILE A 55 0.95 0.80 0.58
C ILE A 55 -0.30 1.57 1.01
N LEU A 56 -0.63 2.65 0.31
CA LEU A 56 -1.86 3.39 0.45
C LEU A 56 -2.84 2.97 -0.64
N TYR A 57 -4.05 2.61 -0.24
CA TYR A 57 -5.16 2.30 -1.14
C TYR A 57 -6.26 3.33 -0.97
N GLN A 58 -6.87 3.73 -2.08
CA GLN A 58 -8.12 4.49 -2.05
C GLN A 58 -9.29 3.53 -1.79
N GLU A 59 -10.17 3.89 -0.87
CA GLU A 59 -11.36 3.10 -0.56
C GLU A 59 -12.25 2.88 -1.79
N SER A 60 -12.86 1.70 -1.87
CA SER A 60 -13.77 1.29 -2.97
C SER A 60 -13.11 1.21 -4.36
N GLN A 61 -11.78 1.24 -4.46
CA GLN A 61 -11.07 0.95 -5.70
C GLN A 61 -10.69 -0.53 -5.81
N CYS A 62 -10.71 -1.05 -7.03
CA CYS A 62 -10.20 -2.39 -7.33
C CYS A 62 -8.67 -2.33 -7.44
N VAL A 63 -7.98 -3.05 -6.57
CA VAL A 63 -6.52 -3.05 -6.46
C VAL A 63 -5.99 -4.48 -6.39
N THR A 64 -4.71 -4.67 -6.67
CA THR A 64 -4.05 -5.97 -6.49
C THR A 64 -3.35 -6.01 -5.12
N TYR A 65 -3.73 -6.98 -4.29
CA TYR A 65 -3.18 -7.20 -2.96
C TYR A 65 -2.77 -8.67 -2.83
N ASN A 66 -1.52 -8.96 -2.46
CA ASN A 66 -1.00 -10.35 -2.35
C ASN A 66 -1.33 -11.24 -3.58
N LEU A 67 -1.21 -10.67 -4.79
CA LEU A 67 -1.50 -11.32 -6.08
C LEU A 67 -2.99 -11.64 -6.34
N THR A 68 -3.91 -11.12 -5.53
CA THR A 68 -5.37 -11.22 -5.73
C THR A 68 -5.98 -9.85 -5.95
N SER A 69 -7.09 -9.79 -6.68
CA SER A 69 -7.84 -8.54 -6.85
C SER A 69 -8.83 -8.34 -5.72
N VAL A 70 -8.75 -7.17 -5.09
CA VAL A 70 -9.52 -6.85 -3.89
C VAL A 70 -10.14 -5.46 -3.97
N ILE A 71 -11.24 -5.27 -3.25
CA ILE A 71 -11.78 -3.96 -2.91
C ILE A 71 -11.77 -3.83 -1.39
N PHE A 72 -11.13 -2.76 -0.90
CA PHE A 72 -11.21 -2.37 0.50
C PHE A 72 -12.40 -1.42 0.72
N THR A 73 -13.25 -1.73 1.69
CA THR A 73 -14.31 -0.83 2.16
C THR A 73 -14.22 -0.69 3.67
N THR A 74 -14.76 0.39 4.22
CA THR A 74 -14.68 0.69 5.65
C THR A 74 -16.05 0.89 6.28
N LYS A 75 -16.18 0.52 7.55
CA LYS A 75 -17.33 0.83 8.38
C LYS A 75 -16.88 0.96 9.83
N GLN A 76 -16.96 2.18 10.38
CA GLN A 76 -16.42 2.47 11.71
C GLN A 76 -14.92 2.10 11.76
N ASP A 77 -14.51 1.29 12.72
CA ASP A 77 -13.12 0.84 12.88
C ASP A 77 -12.82 -0.48 12.14
N THR A 78 -13.73 -0.94 11.28
CA THR A 78 -13.57 -2.20 10.52
C THR A 78 -13.24 -1.91 9.06
N ILE A 79 -12.22 -2.60 8.56
CA ILE A 79 -11.83 -2.64 7.15
C ILE A 79 -12.26 -4.00 6.60
N PHE A 80 -13.02 -4.00 5.51
CA PHE A 80 -13.44 -5.20 4.80
C PHE A 80 -12.59 -5.35 3.54
N GLU A 81 -11.80 -6.42 3.48
CA GLU A 81 -11.11 -6.89 2.28
C GLU A 81 -12.06 -7.82 1.53
N THR A 82 -12.65 -7.35 0.42
CA THR A 82 -13.48 -8.19 -0.46
C THR A 82 -12.61 -8.73 -1.58
N ILE A 83 -12.43 -10.05 -1.62
CA ILE A 83 -11.57 -10.75 -2.59
C ILE A 83 -12.44 -11.27 -3.73
N TYR A 84 -12.02 -11.00 -4.97
CA TYR A 84 -12.75 -11.41 -6.18
C TYR A 84 -12.04 -12.56 -6.92
N ASP A 85 -12.82 -13.34 -7.66
CA ASP A 85 -12.32 -14.43 -8.51
C ASP A 85 -11.75 -13.95 -9.86
N ASP A 86 -11.93 -12.68 -10.21
CA ASP A 86 -11.46 -12.05 -11.43
C ASP A 86 -10.57 -10.84 -11.16
N SER A 87 -9.75 -10.47 -12.16
CA SER A 87 -8.79 -9.38 -12.00
C SER A 87 -9.41 -7.97 -11.98
N SER A 88 -10.67 -7.82 -12.39
CA SER A 88 -11.36 -6.53 -12.52
C SER A 88 -12.35 -6.22 -11.39
N CYS A 89 -12.42 -7.08 -10.37
CA CYS A 89 -13.36 -6.99 -9.24
C CYS A 89 -14.84 -6.88 -9.67
N LYS A 90 -15.22 -7.61 -10.73
CA LYS A 90 -16.58 -7.62 -11.30
C LYS A 90 -17.24 -8.99 -11.31
N GLY A 91 -16.46 -10.02 -11.00
CA GLY A 91 -16.85 -11.41 -10.91
C GLY A 91 -17.47 -11.73 -9.55
N ASN A 92 -17.36 -12.99 -9.16
CA ASN A 92 -17.92 -13.43 -7.89
C ASN A 92 -16.99 -13.04 -6.74
N ILE A 93 -17.62 -12.74 -5.60
CA ILE A 93 -16.89 -12.60 -4.35
C ILE A 93 -16.41 -13.99 -3.94
N PHE A 94 -15.09 -14.16 -3.88
CA PHE A 94 -14.44 -15.37 -3.42
C PHE A 94 -14.46 -15.44 -1.88
N ASN A 95 -14.14 -14.33 -1.22
CA ASN A 95 -14.10 -14.24 0.24
C ASN A 95 -14.26 -12.79 0.72
N ILE A 96 -14.63 -12.60 1.98
CA ILE A 96 -14.59 -11.31 2.67
C ILE A 96 -13.81 -11.52 3.97
N VAL A 97 -12.75 -10.74 4.16
CA VAL A 97 -11.94 -10.76 5.39
C VAL A 97 -12.17 -9.45 6.13
N GLU A 98 -12.37 -9.55 7.44
CA GLU A 98 -12.55 -8.39 8.32
C GLU A 98 -11.26 -8.11 9.09
N HIS A 99 -10.82 -6.87 9.04
CA HIS A 99 -9.67 -6.35 9.77
C HIS A 99 -10.11 -5.26 10.72
N THR A 100 -9.53 -5.23 11.91
CA THR A 100 -9.74 -4.11 12.85
C THR A 100 -8.67 -3.05 12.59
N SER A 101 -9.09 -1.83 12.26
CA SER A 101 -8.21 -0.70 11.98
C SER A 101 -7.17 -0.50 13.11
N GLY A 102 -5.90 -0.35 12.72
CA GLY A 102 -4.77 -0.20 13.62
C GLY A 102 -4.33 -1.48 14.34
N SER A 103 -5.00 -2.61 14.12
CA SER A 103 -4.61 -3.88 14.72
C SER A 103 -3.47 -4.52 13.94
N CYS A 104 -2.51 -5.07 14.69
CA CYS A 104 -1.44 -5.85 14.10
C CYS A 104 -1.95 -7.25 13.77
N GLU A 105 -1.70 -7.68 12.55
CA GLU A 105 -2.15 -8.96 12.02
C GLU A 105 -0.99 -9.73 11.42
N SER A 106 -1.21 -11.01 11.20
CA SER A 106 -0.23 -11.82 10.48
C SER A 106 -0.91 -12.87 9.61
N SER A 107 -0.34 -13.05 8.43
CA SER A 107 -0.76 -14.07 7.47
C SER A 107 0.39 -15.02 7.21
N CYS A 108 0.08 -16.25 6.79
CA CYS A 108 1.08 -17.22 6.39
C CYS A 108 0.82 -17.66 4.95
N VAL A 109 1.75 -17.35 4.06
CA VAL A 109 1.66 -17.67 2.64
C VAL A 109 2.83 -18.58 2.29
N LEU A 110 2.54 -19.80 1.85
CA LEU A 110 3.55 -20.80 1.42
C LEU A 110 4.61 -21.13 2.49
N GLY A 111 4.21 -21.12 3.77
CA GLY A 111 5.10 -21.39 4.91
C GLY A 111 5.88 -20.17 5.42
N TYR A 112 5.57 -18.98 4.90
CA TYR A 112 6.20 -17.73 5.29
C TYR A 112 5.18 -16.81 5.95
N GLY A 113 5.47 -16.39 7.18
CA GLY A 113 4.67 -15.41 7.89
C GLY A 113 4.98 -14.00 7.41
N ASN A 114 3.96 -13.16 7.24
CA ASN A 114 4.09 -11.70 7.15
C ASN A 114 3.33 -11.08 8.31
N THR A 115 3.88 -10.03 8.91
CA THR A 115 3.19 -9.19 9.90
C THR A 115 2.83 -7.86 9.25
N PHE A 116 1.61 -7.42 9.41
CA PHE A 116 1.10 -6.21 8.79
C PHE A 116 0.11 -5.49 9.69
N LYS A 117 -0.11 -4.21 9.40
CA LYS A 117 -1.13 -3.38 10.06
C LYS A 117 -1.92 -2.63 9.02
N LEU A 118 -3.24 -2.77 9.05
CA LEU A 118 -4.16 -2.02 8.22
C LEU A 118 -4.77 -0.88 9.05
N SER A 119 -4.72 0.36 8.54
CA SER A 119 -5.28 1.53 9.23
C SER A 119 -6.18 2.33 8.30
N ILE A 120 -7.32 2.81 8.83
CA ILE A 120 -8.20 3.77 8.15
C ILE A 120 -7.63 5.18 8.37
N LEU A 121 -7.45 5.94 7.30
CA LEU A 121 -7.02 7.33 7.34
C LEU A 121 -8.09 8.23 6.71
N GLU A 122 -8.36 9.38 7.34
CA GLU A 122 -9.24 10.41 6.75
C GLU A 122 -8.54 11.22 5.66
N ASN A 123 -7.23 11.38 5.79
CA ASN A 123 -6.34 12.01 4.81
C ASN A 123 -5.05 11.20 4.77
N TYR A 124 -4.37 11.19 3.63
CA TYR A 124 -3.04 10.60 3.53
C TYR A 124 -2.01 11.71 3.29
N GLU A 125 -0.82 11.50 3.83
CA GLU A 125 0.38 12.22 3.44
C GLU A 125 1.44 11.17 3.18
N VAL A 126 2.18 11.33 2.09
CA VAL A 126 3.31 10.49 1.77
C VAL A 126 4.55 11.09 2.47
N PRO A 127 5.25 10.34 3.33
CA PRO A 127 6.44 10.85 4.01
C PRO A 127 7.51 11.32 3.02
N SER A 128 8.31 12.32 3.39
CA SER A 128 9.53 12.67 2.65
C SER A 128 10.58 11.56 2.78
N ASP A 129 11.63 11.65 1.96
CA ASP A 129 12.71 10.67 1.90
C ASP A 129 12.19 9.26 1.57
N THR A 130 11.28 9.19 0.59
CA THR A 130 10.71 7.93 0.12
C THR A 130 10.81 7.79 -1.39
N TYR A 131 11.09 6.56 -1.85
CA TYR A 131 10.77 6.13 -3.20
C TYR A 131 9.27 5.81 -3.29
N LEU A 132 8.62 6.27 -4.36
CA LEU A 132 7.20 6.09 -4.61
C LEU A 132 6.97 5.38 -5.93
N SER A 133 6.03 4.43 -5.91
CA SER A 133 5.43 3.84 -7.09
C SER A 133 3.93 4.03 -7.04
N VAL A 134 3.38 4.75 -8.01
CA VAL A 134 1.97 5.15 -8.01
C VAL A 134 1.26 4.61 -9.23
N THR A 135 0.18 3.90 -9.00
CA THR A 135 -0.79 3.52 -10.04
C THR A 135 -2.02 4.41 -9.91
N TYR A 136 -2.39 5.10 -10.98
CA TYR A 136 -3.46 6.09 -10.95
C TYR A 136 -4.33 6.07 -12.21
N SER A 137 -5.56 6.51 -12.04
CA SER A 137 -6.50 6.79 -13.14
C SER A 137 -6.46 8.28 -13.49
N GLY A 138 -7.06 8.68 -14.60
CA GLY A 138 -7.12 10.10 -14.99
C GLY A 138 -6.09 10.53 -16.03
N GLU A 139 -5.79 11.82 -16.05
CA GLU A 139 -4.88 12.41 -17.04
C GLU A 139 -3.42 11.98 -16.76
N CYS A 140 -2.71 11.57 -17.80
CA CYS A 140 -1.29 11.24 -17.69
C CYS A 140 -0.45 12.52 -17.71
N ASN A 141 -0.33 13.17 -16.56
CA ASN A 141 0.41 14.42 -16.38
C ASN A 141 1.24 14.43 -15.09
N GLY A 142 1.30 13.30 -14.37
CA GLY A 142 1.99 13.15 -13.09
C GLY A 142 1.24 13.68 -11.87
N ASP A 143 0.06 14.29 -12.02
CA ASP A 143 -0.81 14.73 -10.92
C ASP A 143 -1.75 13.59 -10.50
N PHE A 144 -1.25 12.70 -9.63
CA PHE A 144 -1.96 11.50 -9.20
C PHE A 144 -2.79 11.68 -7.91
N ASP A 145 -2.64 12.80 -7.19
CA ASP A 145 -3.14 12.93 -5.80
C ASP A 145 -4.65 12.68 -5.63
N LYS A 146 -5.44 12.96 -6.67
CA LYS A 146 -6.89 12.81 -6.59
C LYS A 146 -7.39 11.47 -7.13
N ASP A 147 -6.62 10.85 -8.00
CA ASP A 147 -7.08 9.76 -8.86
C ASP A 147 -6.20 8.50 -8.72
N PHE A 148 -5.31 8.45 -7.72
CA PHE A 148 -4.52 7.26 -7.42
C PHE A 148 -5.40 6.10 -6.95
N LEU A 149 -5.01 4.90 -7.39
CA LEU A 149 -5.57 3.64 -6.90
C LEU A 149 -4.70 3.09 -5.79
N GLN A 150 -3.38 3.17 -6.00
CA GLN A 150 -2.37 2.64 -5.10
C GLN A 150 -1.12 3.53 -5.11
N ILE A 151 -0.60 3.85 -3.93
CA ILE A 151 0.74 4.42 -3.73
C ILE A 151 1.54 3.41 -2.89
N ASP A 152 2.53 2.77 -3.47
CA ASP A 152 3.54 2.01 -2.74
C ASP A 152 4.72 2.94 -2.43
N TYR A 153 5.11 3.01 -1.16
CA TYR A 153 6.26 3.81 -0.77
C TYR A 153 7.22 3.05 0.14
N GLN A 154 8.51 3.28 -0.09
CA GLN A 154 9.60 2.77 0.72
C GLN A 154 10.53 3.92 1.11
N TYR A 155 10.97 3.96 2.37
CA TYR A 155 11.96 4.94 2.81
C TYR A 155 13.31 4.71 2.12
N VAL A 156 13.92 5.80 1.64
CA VAL A 156 15.27 5.74 1.06
C VAL A 156 16.33 5.57 2.15
N ASP A 157 17.46 4.97 1.77
CA ASP A 157 18.61 4.66 2.61
C ASP A 157 18.28 3.87 3.89
N LYS A 158 17.08 3.28 3.95
CA LYS A 158 16.69 2.31 4.96
C LYS A 158 17.06 0.91 4.50
N CYS A 159 17.61 0.18 5.46
CA CYS A 159 17.93 -1.20 5.25
C CYS A 159 16.73 -2.12 5.52
N THR A 160 16.44 -3.00 4.57
CA THR A 160 15.40 -4.02 4.67
C THR A 160 16.05 -5.40 4.54
N ASN A 161 15.84 -6.29 5.51
CA ASN A 161 16.30 -7.67 5.37
C ASN A 161 15.42 -8.40 4.36
N ILE A 162 16.04 -9.12 3.43
CA ILE A 162 15.35 -9.89 2.39
C ILE A 162 15.82 -11.35 2.43
N GLY A 163 14.91 -12.29 2.25
CA GLY A 163 15.22 -13.73 2.32
C GLY A 163 15.27 -14.30 3.76
N PHE A 164 15.23 -15.62 3.88
CA PHE A 164 14.90 -16.30 5.13
C PHE A 164 16.14 -16.93 5.82
N GLY A 165 16.19 -16.82 7.16
CA GLY A 165 17.14 -17.54 8.00
C GLY A 165 18.61 -17.18 7.71
N ILE A 166 19.49 -18.19 7.63
CA ILE A 166 20.94 -18.00 7.43
C ILE A 166 21.32 -17.48 6.03
N TYR A 167 20.37 -17.44 5.10
CA TYR A 167 20.53 -16.91 3.73
C TYR A 167 19.87 -15.53 3.58
N SER A 168 19.60 -14.84 4.70
CA SER A 168 19.07 -13.49 4.67
C SER A 168 20.12 -12.53 4.12
N ASN A 169 19.77 -11.88 3.03
CA ASN A 169 20.44 -10.72 2.49
C ASN A 169 19.74 -9.46 3.04
N SER A 170 20.17 -8.30 2.60
CA SER A 170 19.41 -7.08 2.81
C SER A 170 19.49 -6.15 1.61
N GLN A 171 18.55 -5.21 1.53
CA GLN A 171 18.44 -4.23 0.47
C GLN A 171 18.37 -2.83 1.06
N SER A 172 18.96 -1.88 0.35
CA SER A 172 18.75 -0.45 0.56
C SER A 172 18.36 0.17 -0.78
N VAL A 173 17.36 1.04 -0.76
CA VAL A 173 16.94 1.80 -1.92
C VAL A 173 17.42 3.23 -1.75
N SER A 174 18.10 3.77 -2.74
CA SER A 174 18.39 5.20 -2.85
C SER A 174 17.77 5.71 -4.14
N CYS A 175 17.29 6.94 -4.16
CA CYS A 175 16.75 7.53 -5.39
C CYS A 175 17.10 9.01 -5.51
N ASN A 176 17.01 9.50 -6.74
CA ASN A 176 17.03 10.91 -7.06
C ASN A 176 15.92 11.20 -8.07
N LYS A 177 15.92 12.41 -8.66
CA LYS A 177 14.87 12.82 -9.60
C LYS A 177 14.71 11.92 -10.83
N THR A 178 15.76 11.24 -11.27
CA THR A 178 15.76 10.48 -12.54
C THR A 178 16.02 8.99 -12.37
N THR A 179 16.59 8.58 -11.24
CA THR A 179 17.13 7.23 -11.10
C THR A 179 16.93 6.70 -9.69
N THR A 180 16.57 5.43 -9.61
CA THR A 180 16.50 4.64 -8.39
C THR A 180 17.58 3.56 -8.42
N THR A 181 18.30 3.41 -7.32
CA THR A 181 19.35 2.40 -7.14
C THR A 181 18.98 1.48 -6.00
N VAL A 182 18.95 0.18 -6.29
CA VAL A 182 18.70 -0.88 -5.32
C VAL A 182 20.01 -1.61 -5.07
N SER A 183 20.62 -1.38 -3.91
CA SER A 183 21.85 -2.05 -3.50
C SER A 183 21.49 -3.24 -2.62
N THR A 184 21.97 -4.43 -2.99
CA THR A 184 21.73 -5.66 -2.25
C THR A 184 23.01 -6.16 -1.58
N PHE A 185 22.92 -6.34 -0.27
CA PHE A 185 24.02 -6.68 0.62
C PHE A 185 23.97 -8.15 0.99
N SER A 186 25.16 -8.75 1.11
CA SER A 186 25.33 -10.20 1.31
C SER A 186 25.00 -10.69 2.71
N LYS A 187 24.64 -9.77 3.61
CA LYS A 187 24.26 -10.05 5.00
C LYS A 187 23.10 -9.15 5.43
N PRO A 188 22.41 -9.50 6.52
CA PRO A 188 21.39 -8.65 7.12
C PRO A 188 21.93 -7.30 7.60
N GLY A 189 21.04 -6.32 7.73
CA GLY A 189 21.34 -4.98 8.25
C GLY A 189 22.26 -4.16 7.35
N CYS A 190 22.28 -4.45 6.05
CA CYS A 190 23.08 -3.78 5.03
C CYS A 190 24.56 -3.83 5.36
N THR A 191 24.95 -4.97 5.96
CA THR A 191 26.31 -5.27 6.32
C THR A 191 26.95 -6.20 5.29
N GLY A 192 28.28 -6.27 5.31
CA GLY A 192 29.03 -6.96 4.27
C GLY A 192 29.16 -6.15 2.98
N GLY A 193 29.83 -6.72 1.99
CA GLY A 193 29.93 -6.09 0.67
C GLY A 193 28.59 -6.12 -0.06
N ILE A 194 28.36 -5.10 -0.90
CA ILE A 194 27.32 -5.12 -1.94
C ILE A 194 27.65 -6.29 -2.87
N TYR A 195 26.73 -7.25 -2.96
CA TYR A 195 26.90 -8.37 -3.89
C TYR A 195 26.22 -8.12 -5.23
N HIS A 196 25.21 -7.22 -5.25
CA HIS A 196 24.48 -6.86 -6.44
C HIS A 196 23.91 -5.44 -6.33
N GLU A 197 23.95 -4.70 -7.42
CA GLU A 197 23.36 -3.37 -7.53
C GLU A 197 22.59 -3.29 -8.84
N SER A 198 21.38 -2.72 -8.77
CA SER A 198 20.52 -2.48 -9.92
C SER A 198 20.14 -1.00 -9.97
N HIS A 199 20.12 -0.44 -11.18
CA HIS A 199 19.70 0.93 -11.42
C HIS A 199 18.49 0.94 -12.36
N TYR A 200 17.48 1.71 -11.99
CA TYR A 200 16.24 1.88 -12.72
C TYR A 200 16.02 3.36 -13.01
N GLU A 201 15.68 3.70 -14.25
CA GLU A 201 15.19 5.04 -14.56
C GLU A 201 13.79 5.19 -13.97
N ASN A 202 13.53 6.32 -13.31
CA ASN A 202 12.21 6.68 -12.83
C ASN A 202 11.27 6.79 -14.03
N GLN A 203 10.08 6.18 -13.92
CA GLN A 203 9.16 6.03 -15.04
C GLN A 203 7.97 6.96 -14.90
N ASP A 204 7.47 7.45 -16.04
CA ASP A 204 6.16 8.09 -16.16
C ASP A 204 5.47 7.52 -17.41
N ASN A 205 4.69 6.49 -17.18
CA ASN A 205 4.09 5.67 -18.21
C ASN A 205 2.59 5.92 -18.27
N CYS A 206 2.16 6.53 -19.38
CA CYS A 206 0.75 6.59 -19.73
C CYS A 206 0.27 5.24 -20.24
N LYS A 207 -0.87 4.75 -19.75
CA LYS A 207 -1.44 3.46 -20.18
C LYS A 207 -0.48 2.28 -19.95
N PHE A 208 -0.06 2.15 -18.70
CA PHE A 208 0.79 1.07 -18.23
C PHE A 208 0.28 -0.29 -18.70
N ASP A 209 1.19 -1.10 -19.27
CA ASP A 209 0.94 -2.42 -19.85
C ASP A 209 -0.24 -2.49 -20.85
N GLY A 210 -0.47 -1.42 -21.61
CA GLY A 210 -1.55 -1.34 -22.59
C GLY A 210 -2.96 -1.19 -21.97
N GLY A 211 -3.03 -0.98 -20.65
CA GLY A 211 -4.24 -0.74 -19.89
C GLY A 211 -4.74 0.71 -19.96
N SER A 212 -5.73 1.03 -19.13
CA SER A 212 -6.29 2.38 -18.98
C SER A 212 -5.69 3.17 -17.81
N LEU A 213 -4.75 2.57 -17.07
CA LEU A 213 -4.13 3.16 -15.90
C LEU A 213 -2.77 3.76 -16.25
N ASN A 214 -2.40 4.82 -15.55
CA ASN A 214 -1.07 5.42 -15.62
C ASN A 214 -0.23 4.89 -14.46
N TYR A 215 1.09 4.94 -14.64
CA TYR A 215 2.06 4.48 -13.65
C TYR A 215 3.20 5.48 -13.57
N ILE A 216 3.60 5.86 -12.37
CA ILE A 216 4.73 6.75 -12.16
C ILE A 216 5.59 6.27 -10.99
N ASP A 217 6.92 6.28 -11.19
CA ASP A 217 7.91 6.07 -10.15
C ASP A 217 8.65 7.38 -9.89
N ILE A 218 8.67 7.85 -8.65
CA ILE A 218 9.34 9.10 -8.28
C ILE A 218 10.08 8.98 -6.95
N CYS A 219 11.07 9.85 -6.77
CA CYS A 219 11.71 10.05 -5.48
C CYS A 219 11.11 11.28 -4.80
N ASN A 220 10.47 11.09 -3.65
CA ASN A 220 9.90 12.14 -2.83
C ASN A 220 10.93 12.59 -1.79
N ILE A 221 11.75 13.57 -2.16
CA ILE A 221 12.81 14.17 -1.34
C ILE A 221 12.40 15.57 -0.91
#